data_AF-A0A0C9Z3U2-F1
#
_entry.id   AF-A0A0C9Z3U2-F1
#
_cell.length_a   1.000
_cell.length_b   1.000
_cell.length_c   1.000
_cell.angle_alpha   90.00
_cell.angle_beta   90.00
_cell.angle_gamma   90.00
#
_symmetry.space_group_name_H-M   'P 1'
#
loop_
_entity.id
_entity.type
_entity.pdbx_description
1 polymer ?
#
loop_
_entity_poly.entity_id
_entity_poly.type
_entity_poly.pdbx_seq_one_letter_code
_entity_poly.pdbx_strand_id
1 'polypeptide(L)'
;PGEEGIDLSHEGGEHEEFAGLSQQVALLSGCRYVDPRTRHDHIEIQTGHWDNQLDVLVDTYLDYRARDEGNGMPSRRRTTLQPQPSHIYPNETLIYHGYLGCSPLYPSVAISLRTLAAYRQSHRTCPRFSIQAQCKTLCHLHDVPYRPYLNSQFSAAYDIYLEILYRVKRRLDEALGRNAPNWRLQNACPCCFYKLEGERPLVFDWLATVDGNNSLKRWASSTYGTDAREDSRQARSDYWVDQVAVDKFQNDARAPTSGTSNHTRLDDWEDVEHTATQGSEFNCTDRWRNAGPEQHKKMFAVFEESGIFIAACRHRFVLLACDMV
;
A
#
# COMPACT_ATOMS: atom_id res chain seq x y z
N PRO A 1 -36.62 -8.26 6.28
CA PRO A 1 -37.39 -9.10 5.32
C PRO A 1 -36.80 -8.97 3.91
N GLY A 2 -36.14 -10.04 3.47
CA GLY A 2 -35.39 -10.12 2.22
C GLY A 2 -34.11 -10.94 2.42
N GLU A 3 -34.26 -12.19 2.87
CA GLU A 3 -33.24 -13.23 2.71
C GLU A 3 -33.25 -13.63 1.24
N GLU A 4 -32.14 -13.43 0.53
CA GLU A 4 -31.86 -14.17 -0.70
C GLU A 4 -30.57 -14.94 -0.46
N GLY A 5 -30.74 -16.24 -0.27
CA GLY A 5 -29.68 -17.20 -0.08
C GLY A 5 -28.76 -17.21 -1.29
N ILE A 6 -27.47 -17.06 -1.01
CA ILE A 6 -26.41 -17.39 -1.96
C ILE A 6 -26.27 -18.92 -1.90
N ASP A 7 -27.11 -19.61 -2.68
CA ASP A 7 -26.81 -20.99 -3.08
C ASP A 7 -25.70 -20.94 -4.13
N LEU A 8 -24.46 -20.99 -3.66
CA LEU A 8 -23.30 -21.32 -4.48
C LEU A 8 -23.38 -22.81 -4.83
N SER A 9 -23.99 -23.14 -5.97
CA SER A 9 -23.83 -24.48 -6.55
C SER A 9 -22.38 -24.67 -6.99
N HIS A 10 -21.65 -25.49 -6.25
CA HIS A 10 -20.37 -26.08 -6.65
C HIS A 10 -20.59 -27.10 -7.79
N GLU A 11 -20.68 -26.63 -9.03
CA GLU A 11 -20.39 -27.46 -10.21
C GLU A 11 -19.43 -26.71 -11.14
N GLY A 12 -18.16 -26.68 -10.73
CA GLY A 12 -17.06 -26.23 -11.57
C GLY A 12 -16.76 -27.26 -12.65
N GLY A 13 -17.41 -27.13 -13.82
CA GLY A 13 -17.02 -27.81 -15.06
C GLY A 13 -16.49 -26.86 -16.14
N GLU A 14 -16.85 -25.59 -16.05
CA GLU A 14 -16.57 -24.58 -17.10
C GLU A 14 -15.09 -24.19 -17.23
N HIS A 15 -14.28 -24.35 -16.17
CA HIS A 15 -12.82 -24.17 -16.28
C HIS A 15 -12.10 -25.33 -16.98
N GLU A 16 -12.59 -26.57 -16.82
CA GLU A 16 -12.03 -27.75 -17.50
C GLU A 16 -12.40 -27.78 -18.98
N GLU A 17 -13.63 -27.38 -19.33
CA GLU A 17 -14.08 -27.27 -20.72
C GLU A 17 -13.28 -26.22 -21.50
N PHE A 18 -13.01 -25.05 -20.90
CA PHE A 18 -12.17 -24.02 -21.53
C PHE A 18 -10.70 -24.45 -21.66
N ALA A 19 -10.17 -25.20 -20.70
CA ALA A 19 -8.82 -25.76 -20.79
C ALA A 19 -8.72 -26.77 -21.95
N GLY A 20 -9.70 -27.67 -22.08
CA GLY A 20 -9.79 -28.65 -23.17
C GLY A 20 -9.94 -28.01 -24.56
N LEU A 21 -10.76 -26.96 -24.66
CA LEU A 21 -10.93 -26.20 -25.91
C LEU A 21 -9.65 -25.43 -26.28
N SER A 22 -8.96 -24.84 -25.30
CA SER A 22 -7.68 -24.17 -25.52
C SER A 22 -6.57 -25.14 -25.96
N GLN A 23 -6.60 -26.39 -25.47
CA GLN A 23 -5.70 -27.45 -25.88
C GLN A 23 -5.97 -27.92 -27.32
N GLN A 24 -7.24 -28.09 -27.69
CA GLN A 24 -7.62 -28.46 -29.06
C GLN A 24 -7.28 -27.37 -30.08
N VAL A 25 -7.50 -26.10 -29.74
CA VAL A 25 -7.13 -24.95 -30.60
C VAL A 25 -5.61 -24.77 -30.68
N ALA A 26 -4.86 -25.06 -29.60
CA ALA A 26 -3.40 -25.04 -29.60
C ALA A 26 -2.78 -26.16 -30.44
N LEU A 27 -3.39 -27.35 -30.45
CA LEU A 27 -2.97 -28.48 -31.30
C LEU A 27 -3.16 -28.16 -32.81
N LEU A 28 -4.17 -27.36 -33.16
CA LEU A 28 -4.44 -26.93 -34.54
C LEU A 28 -3.53 -25.80 -35.03
N SER A 29 -2.92 -25.02 -34.12
CA SER A 29 -2.16 -23.80 -34.46
C SER A 29 -0.63 -23.97 -34.42
N GLY A 30 -0.14 -25.19 -34.20
CA GLY A 30 1.20 -25.64 -34.59
C GLY A 30 2.40 -25.12 -33.80
N CYS A 31 2.31 -24.03 -33.04
CA CYS A 31 3.35 -23.58 -32.11
C CYS A 31 2.74 -22.62 -31.08
N ARG A 32 2.58 -23.08 -29.83
CA ARG A 32 2.30 -22.20 -28.70
C ARG A 32 3.64 -21.76 -28.13
N TYR A 33 4.02 -20.50 -28.33
CA TYR A 33 5.08 -19.90 -27.53
C TYR A 33 4.59 -19.91 -26.07
N VAL A 34 5.18 -20.78 -25.27
CA VAL A 34 4.98 -20.79 -23.83
C VAL A 34 6.01 -19.82 -23.27
N ASP A 35 5.55 -18.64 -22.87
CA ASP A 35 6.41 -17.70 -22.15
C ASP A 35 6.79 -18.34 -20.81
N PRO A 36 8.07 -18.66 -20.57
CA PRO A 36 8.50 -19.30 -19.33
C PRO A 36 8.48 -18.30 -18.15
N ARG A 37 8.32 -17.00 -18.44
CA ARG A 37 8.33 -15.95 -17.43
C ARG A 37 7.10 -16.04 -16.56
N THR A 38 7.35 -16.00 -15.27
CA THR A 38 6.31 -15.87 -14.27
C THR A 38 5.75 -14.45 -14.26
N ARG A 39 4.59 -14.27 -13.64
CA ARG A 39 4.05 -12.92 -13.37
C ARG A 39 5.06 -12.04 -12.61
N HIS A 40 5.84 -12.61 -11.71
CA HIS A 40 6.88 -11.91 -10.97
C HIS A 40 7.95 -11.37 -11.92
N ASP A 41 8.48 -12.21 -12.82
CA ASP A 41 9.48 -11.79 -13.82
C ASP A 41 8.97 -10.64 -14.70
N HIS A 42 7.71 -10.70 -15.12
CA HIS A 42 7.10 -9.61 -15.90
C HIS A 42 7.04 -8.29 -15.12
N ILE A 43 6.72 -8.34 -13.82
CA ILE A 43 6.66 -7.15 -12.97
C ILE A 43 8.06 -6.60 -12.72
N GLU A 44 9.04 -7.44 -12.41
CA GLU A 44 10.42 -7.02 -12.16
C GLU A 44 11.06 -6.41 -13.40
N ILE A 45 10.90 -7.04 -14.57
CA ILE A 45 11.39 -6.50 -15.85
C ILE A 45 10.72 -5.14 -16.13
N GLN A 46 9.42 -5.03 -15.91
CA GLN A 46 8.71 -3.77 -16.11
C GLN A 46 9.20 -2.68 -15.16
N THR A 47 9.41 -3.00 -13.88
CA THR A 47 9.97 -2.10 -12.87
C THR A 47 11.36 -1.62 -13.28
N GLY A 48 12.25 -2.54 -13.67
CA GLY A 48 13.59 -2.19 -14.14
C GLY A 48 13.57 -1.27 -15.38
N HIS A 49 12.65 -1.47 -16.32
CA HIS A 49 12.49 -0.55 -17.45
C HIS A 49 11.98 0.83 -17.05
N TRP A 50 11.16 0.95 -16.00
CA TRP A 50 10.77 2.24 -15.44
C TRP A 50 11.94 2.90 -14.70
N ASP A 51 12.68 2.16 -13.89
CA ASP A 51 13.82 2.68 -13.13
C ASP A 51 14.88 3.31 -14.04
N ASN A 52 15.16 2.69 -15.18
CA ASN A 52 16.11 3.21 -16.16
C ASN A 52 15.74 4.58 -16.74
N GLN A 53 14.45 4.94 -16.78
CA GLN A 53 13.98 6.20 -17.35
C GLN A 53 13.55 7.22 -16.29
N LEU A 54 13.26 6.78 -15.05
CA LEU A 54 12.60 7.61 -14.03
C LEU A 54 13.32 8.92 -13.72
N ASP A 55 14.65 8.95 -13.71
CA ASP A 55 15.38 10.18 -13.43
C ASP A 55 15.17 11.25 -14.52
N VAL A 56 15.17 10.83 -15.79
CA VAL A 56 14.88 11.71 -16.95
C VAL A 56 13.41 12.12 -16.96
N LEU A 57 12.50 11.20 -16.60
CA LEU A 57 11.07 11.52 -16.48
C LEU A 57 10.79 12.56 -15.39
N VAL A 58 11.54 12.53 -14.27
CA VAL A 58 11.44 13.54 -13.21
C VAL A 58 11.87 14.91 -13.71
N ASP A 59 12.99 15.01 -14.43
CA ASP A 59 13.44 16.28 -15.01
C ASP A 59 12.42 16.84 -16.00
N THR A 60 11.92 15.97 -16.89
CA THR A 60 10.92 16.33 -17.88
C THR A 60 9.59 16.74 -17.25
N TYR A 61 9.21 16.11 -16.13
CA TYR A 61 8.03 16.49 -15.36
C TYR A 61 8.18 17.89 -14.75
N LEU A 62 9.35 18.23 -14.23
CA LEU A 62 9.63 19.57 -13.69
C LEU A 62 9.59 20.63 -14.79
N ASP A 63 10.17 20.35 -15.96
CA ASP A 63 10.09 21.22 -17.14
C ASP A 63 8.62 21.41 -17.59
N TYR A 64 7.86 20.32 -17.71
CA TYR A 64 6.41 20.39 -17.99
C TYR A 64 5.70 21.30 -16.99
N ARG A 65 5.93 21.12 -15.68
CA ARG A 65 5.29 21.91 -14.63
C ARG A 65 5.67 23.39 -14.68
N ALA A 66 6.88 23.73 -15.12
CA ALA A 66 7.30 25.12 -15.29
C ALA A 66 6.59 25.80 -16.47
N ARG A 67 6.25 25.04 -17.52
CA ARG A 67 5.54 25.51 -18.73
C ARG A 67 4.01 25.42 -18.62
N ASP A 68 3.49 24.73 -17.62
CA ASP A 68 2.07 24.42 -17.49
C ASP A 68 1.25 25.68 -17.11
N GLU A 69 0.69 26.37 -18.09
CA GLU A 69 -0.14 27.58 -17.92
C GLU A 69 -1.52 27.33 -17.27
N GLY A 70 -1.87 26.06 -16.96
CA GLY A 70 -3.16 25.71 -16.36
C GLY A 70 -4.34 25.64 -17.35
N ASN A 71 -4.04 25.64 -18.66
CA ASN A 71 -5.02 25.69 -19.75
C ASN A 71 -5.99 24.48 -19.79
N GLY A 72 -7.08 24.49 -19.03
CA GLY A 72 -8.30 23.65 -19.21
C GLY A 72 -8.16 22.11 -19.28
N MET A 73 -9.28 21.39 -19.37
CA MET A 73 -9.23 19.95 -19.65
C MET A 73 -8.77 19.70 -21.10
N PRO A 74 -7.99 18.64 -21.39
CA PRO A 74 -7.60 18.33 -22.75
C PRO A 74 -8.84 18.11 -23.62
N SER A 75 -8.96 18.90 -24.68
CA SER A 75 -10.01 18.74 -25.70
C SER A 75 -9.66 17.56 -26.62
N ARG A 76 -10.66 16.82 -27.09
CA ARG A 76 -10.48 15.74 -28.07
C ARG A 76 -9.94 16.33 -29.37
N ARG A 77 -8.62 16.27 -29.55
CA ARG A 77 -7.92 16.73 -30.75
C ARG A 77 -6.95 15.66 -31.19
N ARG A 78 -6.88 15.45 -32.50
CA ARG A 78 -5.80 14.65 -33.10
C ARG A 78 -4.60 15.57 -33.26
N THR A 79 -3.57 15.34 -32.46
CA THR A 79 -2.33 16.10 -32.50
C THR A 79 -1.16 15.14 -32.59
N THR A 80 -0.19 15.46 -33.43
CA THR A 80 1.09 14.74 -33.47
C THR A 80 2.02 15.37 -32.44
N LEU A 81 2.42 14.58 -31.44
CA LEU A 81 3.39 15.01 -30.44
C LEU A 81 4.79 14.92 -31.04
N GLN A 82 5.48 16.05 -31.15
CA GLN A 82 6.85 16.09 -31.65
C GLN A 82 7.83 15.79 -30.51
N PRO A 83 8.74 14.81 -30.66
CA PRO A 83 9.82 14.58 -29.71
C PRO A 83 10.85 15.72 -29.78
N GLN A 84 11.47 16.05 -28.65
CA GLN A 84 12.65 16.92 -28.66
C GLN A 84 13.89 16.10 -29.06
N PRO A 85 14.93 16.74 -29.63
CA PRO A 85 16.17 16.04 -29.99
C PRO A 85 16.87 15.36 -28.81
N SER A 86 16.65 15.87 -27.59
CA SER A 86 17.20 15.29 -26.36
C SER A 86 16.44 14.07 -25.85
N HIS A 87 15.21 13.83 -26.32
CA HIS A 87 14.38 12.77 -25.77
C HIS A 87 14.88 11.39 -26.19
N ILE A 88 15.13 10.54 -25.19
CA ILE A 88 15.59 9.17 -25.36
C ILE A 88 14.40 8.21 -25.30
N TYR A 89 13.41 8.50 -24.44
CA TYR A 89 12.28 7.60 -24.19
C TYR A 89 10.96 8.14 -24.73
N PRO A 90 10.03 7.28 -25.18
CA PRO A 90 8.68 7.71 -25.58
C PRO A 90 7.93 8.42 -24.45
N ASN A 91 8.05 7.93 -23.21
CA ASN A 91 7.41 8.54 -22.04
C ASN A 91 7.95 9.93 -21.72
N GLU A 92 9.20 10.22 -22.05
CA GLU A 92 9.79 11.55 -21.93
C GLU A 92 9.04 12.55 -22.82
N THR A 93 8.85 12.16 -24.09
CA THR A 93 8.05 12.96 -25.03
C THR A 93 6.61 13.11 -24.55
N LEU A 94 5.99 12.05 -24.02
CA LEU A 94 4.63 12.14 -23.48
C LEU A 94 4.56 13.13 -22.31
N ILE A 95 5.47 13.05 -21.33
CA ILE A 95 5.48 13.92 -20.14
C ILE A 95 5.71 15.37 -20.54
N TYR A 96 6.64 15.61 -21.48
CA TYR A 96 6.90 16.95 -22.02
C TYR A 96 5.62 17.64 -22.53
N HIS A 97 4.69 16.85 -23.09
CA HIS A 97 3.38 17.30 -23.59
C HIS A 97 2.23 17.14 -22.58
N GLY A 98 2.50 16.74 -21.33
CA GLY A 98 1.51 16.65 -20.26
C GLY A 98 0.80 15.30 -20.13
N TYR A 99 1.37 14.23 -20.68
CA TYR A 99 0.81 12.87 -20.66
C TYR A 99 1.80 11.87 -20.06
N LEU A 100 1.31 10.76 -19.53
CA LEU A 100 2.13 9.66 -19.03
C LEU A 100 1.64 8.35 -19.63
N GLY A 101 2.55 7.58 -20.23
CA GLY A 101 2.22 6.30 -20.82
C GLY A 101 1.92 5.23 -19.77
N CYS A 102 1.12 4.24 -20.17
CA CYS A 102 0.78 3.09 -19.30
C CYS A 102 1.80 1.93 -19.40
N SER A 103 2.91 2.11 -20.12
CA SER A 103 3.97 1.12 -20.35
C SER A 103 5.32 1.81 -20.55
N PRO A 104 6.44 1.23 -20.07
CA PRO A 104 7.74 1.88 -20.09
C PRO A 104 8.36 2.00 -21.49
N LEU A 105 8.15 0.99 -22.36
CA LEU A 105 8.84 0.91 -23.66
C LEU A 105 7.93 1.28 -24.84
N TYR A 106 6.70 0.76 -24.84
CA TYR A 106 5.77 0.91 -25.95
C TYR A 106 4.41 1.41 -25.45
N PRO A 107 4.30 2.68 -25.05
CA PRO A 107 3.05 3.23 -24.56
C PRO A 107 2.05 3.38 -25.71
N SER A 108 1.06 2.48 -25.76
CA SER A 108 -0.07 2.55 -26.71
C SER A 108 -1.20 3.46 -26.21
N VAL A 109 -1.27 3.67 -24.90
CA VAL A 109 -2.22 4.53 -24.21
C VAL A 109 -1.45 5.41 -23.24
N ALA A 110 -1.86 6.67 -23.15
CA ALA A 110 -1.32 7.62 -22.20
C ALA A 110 -2.45 8.39 -21.51
N ILE A 111 -2.23 8.74 -20.25
CA ILE A 111 -3.18 9.47 -19.41
C ILE A 111 -2.60 10.84 -19.13
N SER A 112 -3.44 11.89 -19.17
CA SER A 112 -2.93 13.23 -18.88
C SER A 112 -2.47 13.34 -17.43
N LEU A 113 -1.35 14.03 -17.20
CA LEU A 113 -0.82 14.29 -15.85
C LEU A 113 -1.84 15.03 -14.99
N ARG A 114 -2.67 15.89 -15.60
CA ARG A 114 -3.75 16.60 -14.91
C ARG A 114 -4.86 15.66 -14.45
N THR A 115 -5.22 14.65 -15.24
CA THR A 115 -6.17 13.61 -14.83
C THR A 115 -5.63 12.80 -13.65
N LEU A 116 -4.35 12.43 -13.67
CA LEU A 116 -3.70 11.73 -12.56
C LEU A 116 -3.62 12.61 -11.30
N ALA A 117 -3.33 13.91 -11.47
CA ALA A 117 -3.34 14.88 -10.39
C ALA A 117 -4.73 15.07 -9.78
N ALA A 118 -5.77 15.19 -10.61
CA ALA A 118 -7.16 15.29 -10.17
C ALA A 118 -7.59 14.05 -9.39
N TYR A 119 -7.30 12.86 -9.94
CA TYR A 119 -7.58 11.60 -9.25
C TYR A 119 -6.89 11.52 -7.88
N ARG A 120 -5.60 11.92 -7.80
CA ARG A 120 -4.85 11.95 -6.53
C ARG A 120 -5.55 12.82 -5.47
N GLN A 121 -6.09 13.98 -5.85
CA GLN A 121 -6.79 14.84 -4.87
C GLN A 121 -8.17 14.28 -4.52
N SER A 122 -8.93 13.78 -5.50
CA SER A 122 -10.24 13.16 -5.26
C SER A 122 -10.14 11.92 -4.35
N HIS A 123 -9.11 11.10 -4.54
CA HIS A 123 -8.86 9.92 -3.71
C HIS A 123 -8.43 10.28 -2.28
N ARG A 124 -7.72 11.41 -2.09
CA ARG A 124 -7.34 11.90 -0.76
C ARG A 124 -8.54 12.35 0.07
N THR A 125 -9.52 13.00 -0.57
CA THR A 125 -10.73 13.47 0.11
C THR A 125 -11.78 12.36 0.24
N CYS A 126 -11.81 11.43 -0.71
CA CYS A 126 -12.71 10.28 -0.69
C CYS A 126 -11.93 9.00 -1.04
N PRO A 127 -11.36 8.29 -0.04
CA PRO A 127 -10.66 7.03 -0.26
C PRO A 127 -11.51 5.91 -0.87
N ARG A 128 -12.86 6.05 -0.83
CA ARG A 128 -13.78 5.12 -1.49
C ARG A 128 -13.84 5.31 -3.01
N PHE A 129 -13.30 6.41 -3.54
CA PHE A 129 -13.29 6.70 -4.97
C PHE A 129 -12.19 5.90 -5.69
N SER A 130 -12.51 4.65 -6.01
CA SER A 130 -11.56 3.69 -6.58
C SER A 130 -11.07 4.05 -7.99
N ILE A 131 -9.96 3.44 -8.42
CA ILE A 131 -9.45 3.55 -9.79
C ILE A 131 -10.52 3.10 -10.80
N GLN A 132 -11.26 2.03 -10.49
CA GLN A 132 -12.35 1.58 -11.34
C GLN A 132 -13.43 2.65 -11.51
N ALA A 133 -13.80 3.34 -10.43
CA ALA A 133 -14.77 4.44 -10.50
C ALA A 133 -14.24 5.58 -11.38
N GLN A 134 -12.97 5.97 -11.21
CA GLN A 134 -12.32 6.97 -12.05
C GLN A 134 -12.31 6.56 -13.53
N CYS A 135 -11.95 5.32 -13.85
CA CYS A 135 -11.95 4.82 -15.23
C CYS A 135 -13.35 4.82 -15.84
N LYS A 136 -14.38 4.42 -15.08
CA LYS A 136 -15.78 4.52 -15.52
C LYS A 136 -16.21 5.96 -15.75
N THR A 137 -15.83 6.90 -14.87
CA THR A 137 -16.08 8.33 -15.05
C THR A 137 -15.45 8.84 -16.33
N LEU A 138 -14.19 8.50 -16.60
CA LEU A 138 -13.52 8.87 -17.86
C LEU A 138 -14.23 8.26 -19.08
N CYS A 139 -14.66 6.98 -18.99
CA CYS A 139 -15.40 6.32 -20.07
C CYS A 139 -16.72 7.04 -20.37
N HIS A 140 -17.49 7.41 -19.34
CA HIS A 140 -18.73 8.18 -19.50
C HIS A 140 -18.47 9.59 -20.05
N LEU A 141 -17.40 10.28 -19.63
CA LEU A 141 -17.02 11.59 -20.18
C LEU A 141 -16.63 11.54 -21.67
N HIS A 142 -16.25 10.36 -22.16
CA HIS A 142 -15.82 10.15 -23.54
C HIS A 142 -16.86 9.39 -24.39
N ASP A 143 -18.04 9.09 -23.83
CA ASP A 143 -19.09 8.29 -24.46
C ASP A 143 -18.58 6.92 -24.98
N VAL A 144 -17.72 6.24 -24.21
CA VAL A 144 -17.18 4.92 -24.55
C VAL A 144 -17.54 3.88 -23.48
N PRO A 145 -17.73 2.60 -23.84
CA PRO A 145 -17.98 1.55 -22.87
C PRO A 145 -16.73 1.24 -22.03
N TYR A 146 -16.93 1.04 -20.73
CA TYR A 146 -15.86 0.61 -19.83
C TYR A 146 -15.32 -0.77 -20.21
N ARG A 147 -14.00 -0.92 -20.17
CA ARG A 147 -13.30 -2.20 -20.35
C ARG A 147 -12.38 -2.49 -19.16
N PRO A 148 -12.35 -3.71 -18.60
CA PRO A 148 -11.59 -4.02 -17.39
C PRO A 148 -10.09 -3.68 -17.45
N TYR A 149 -9.45 -3.84 -18.60
CA TYR A 149 -8.02 -3.55 -18.76
C TYR A 149 -7.65 -2.08 -18.54
N LEU A 150 -8.62 -1.15 -18.64
CA LEU A 150 -8.40 0.27 -18.38
C LEU A 150 -8.01 0.52 -16.92
N ASN A 151 -8.48 -0.32 -16.00
CA ASN A 151 -8.08 -0.26 -14.60
C ASN A 151 -6.58 -0.53 -14.47
N SER A 152 -6.09 -1.63 -15.06
CA SER A 152 -4.66 -1.97 -15.03
C SER A 152 -3.79 -0.90 -15.71
N GLN A 153 -4.24 -0.35 -16.84
CA GLN A 153 -3.53 0.74 -17.53
C GLN A 153 -3.46 2.01 -16.68
N PHE A 154 -4.58 2.38 -16.03
CA PHE A 154 -4.61 3.56 -15.17
C PHE A 154 -3.74 3.36 -13.92
N SER A 155 -3.84 2.20 -13.26
CA SER A 155 -2.99 1.86 -12.11
C SER A 155 -1.51 1.94 -12.48
N ALA A 156 -1.10 1.34 -13.61
CA ALA A 156 0.29 1.37 -14.06
C ALA A 156 0.81 2.80 -14.26
N ALA A 157 0.05 3.67 -14.94
CA ALA A 157 0.44 5.08 -15.10
C ALA A 157 0.41 5.84 -13.77
N TYR A 158 -0.56 5.56 -12.90
CA TYR A 158 -0.71 6.23 -11.61
C TYR A 158 0.43 5.89 -10.64
N ASP A 159 0.89 4.64 -10.60
CA ASP A 159 2.01 4.22 -9.78
C ASP A 159 3.30 4.95 -10.17
N ILE A 160 3.55 5.09 -11.47
CA ILE A 160 4.70 5.85 -11.99
C ILE A 160 4.55 7.35 -11.74
N TYR A 161 3.35 7.89 -11.86
CA TYR A 161 3.09 9.28 -11.50
C TYR A 161 3.38 9.55 -10.02
N LEU A 162 2.95 8.65 -9.12
CA LEU A 162 3.27 8.75 -7.69
C LEU A 162 4.78 8.63 -7.44
N GLU A 163 5.48 7.79 -8.19
CA GLU A 163 6.93 7.64 -8.10
C GLU A 163 7.68 8.89 -8.57
N ILE A 164 7.27 9.51 -9.68
CA ILE A 164 7.81 10.80 -10.13
C ILE A 164 7.63 11.85 -9.04
N LEU A 165 6.43 11.96 -8.47
CA LEU A 165 6.17 12.92 -7.38
C LEU A 165 6.99 12.65 -6.13
N TYR A 166 7.23 11.37 -5.80
CA TYR A 166 8.08 10.97 -4.69
C TYR A 166 9.53 11.41 -4.94
N ARG A 167 10.10 11.12 -6.11
CA ARG A 167 11.46 11.54 -6.47
C ARG A 167 11.61 13.06 -6.53
N VAL A 168 10.59 13.79 -7.01
CA VAL A 168 10.55 15.26 -6.94
C VAL A 168 10.60 15.73 -5.49
N LYS A 169 9.78 15.15 -4.61
CA LYS A 169 9.80 15.47 -3.18
C LYS A 169 11.15 15.18 -2.55
N ARG A 170 11.78 14.06 -2.88
CA ARG A 170 13.13 13.71 -2.40
C ARG A 170 14.16 14.76 -2.82
N ARG A 171 14.20 15.14 -4.10
CA ARG A 171 15.11 16.20 -4.59
C ARG A 171 14.84 17.56 -3.93
N LEU A 172 13.58 17.88 -3.66
CA LEU A 172 13.20 19.08 -2.92
C LEU A 172 13.67 19.02 -1.46
N ASP A 173 13.48 17.88 -0.80
CA ASP A 173 13.91 17.67 0.58
C ASP A 173 15.44 17.75 0.68
N GLU A 174 16.19 17.18 -0.27
CA GLU A 174 17.66 17.36 -0.39
C GLU A 174 18.05 18.82 -0.58
N ALA A 175 17.42 19.54 -1.51
CA ALA A 175 17.70 20.96 -1.76
C ALA A 175 17.40 21.85 -0.53
N LEU A 176 16.46 21.45 0.31
CA LEU A 176 16.09 22.13 1.55
C LEU A 176 16.88 21.63 2.79
N GLY A 177 17.85 20.72 2.62
CA GLY A 177 18.65 20.16 3.72
C GLY A 177 17.85 19.25 4.66
N ARG A 178 16.79 18.61 4.16
CA ARG A 178 15.84 17.76 4.91
C ARG A 178 16.07 16.26 4.72
N ASN A 179 17.29 15.88 4.35
CA ASN A 179 17.70 14.52 4.01
C ASN A 179 18.55 13.85 5.11
N ALA A 180 18.70 14.47 6.28
CA ALA A 180 19.40 13.86 7.41
C ALA A 180 18.63 12.63 7.94
N PRO A 181 19.31 11.64 8.54
CA PRO A 181 18.65 10.50 9.17
C PRO A 181 17.61 10.96 10.20
N ASN A 182 16.40 10.40 10.15
CA ASN A 182 15.28 10.76 11.03
C ASN A 182 14.85 12.23 10.96
N TRP A 183 15.24 12.99 9.93
CA TRP A 183 14.88 14.41 9.80
C TRP A 183 13.37 14.60 9.90
N ARG A 184 12.58 13.76 9.20
CA ARG A 184 11.12 13.83 9.28
C ARG A 184 10.64 13.57 10.69
N LEU A 185 11.09 12.51 11.35
CA LEU A 185 10.64 12.19 12.72
C LEU A 185 10.89 13.36 13.68
N GLN A 186 12.04 14.02 13.58
CA GLN A 186 12.42 15.19 14.39
C GLN A 186 11.69 16.48 14.00
N ASN A 187 11.03 16.53 12.84
CA ASN A 187 10.39 17.74 12.32
C ASN A 187 8.92 17.53 11.90
N ALA A 188 8.34 16.36 12.22
CA ALA A 188 7.03 15.95 11.70
C ALA A 188 5.90 16.82 12.25
N CYS A 189 5.94 17.09 13.56
CA CYS A 189 4.96 17.89 14.25
C CYS A 189 5.60 19.20 14.73
N PRO A 190 5.29 20.35 14.10
CA PRO A 190 5.77 21.65 14.56
C PRO A 190 5.49 21.87 16.05
N CYS A 191 4.29 21.53 16.52
CA CYS A 191 3.91 21.71 17.92
C CYS A 191 4.64 20.80 18.92
N CYS A 192 5.28 19.71 18.48
CA CYS A 192 6.05 18.83 19.37
C CYS A 192 7.55 19.10 19.33
N PHE A 193 8.08 19.52 18.17
CA PHE A 193 9.53 19.56 17.96
C PHE A 193 10.10 20.95 17.71
N TYR A 194 9.25 21.94 17.41
CA TYR A 194 9.70 23.32 17.24
C TYR A 194 9.75 24.03 18.60
N LYS A 195 10.94 24.13 19.19
CA LYS A 195 11.18 24.84 20.46
C LYS A 195 11.53 26.31 20.22
N LEU A 196 10.94 27.22 20.98
CA LEU A 196 11.20 28.66 20.87
C LEU A 196 12.38 29.10 21.75
N GLU A 197 13.06 30.19 21.36
CA GLU A 197 14.08 30.82 22.20
C GLU A 197 13.46 31.31 23.53
N GLY A 198 14.05 30.88 24.65
CA GLY A 198 13.56 31.21 25.99
C GLY A 198 12.38 30.36 26.48
N GLU A 199 11.96 29.34 25.71
CA GLU A 199 10.96 28.38 26.17
C GLU A 199 11.50 27.58 27.36
N ARG A 200 10.67 27.43 28.40
CA ARG A 200 11.04 26.65 29.59
C ARG A 200 11.11 25.17 29.21
N PRO A 201 12.20 24.44 29.55
CA PRO A 201 12.26 23.00 29.33
C PRO A 201 11.10 22.30 30.02
N LEU A 202 10.36 21.48 29.26
CA LEU A 202 9.32 20.63 29.81
C LEU A 202 9.96 19.38 30.42
N VAL A 203 9.37 18.85 31.50
CA VAL A 203 9.79 17.56 32.07
C VAL A 203 9.58 16.43 31.05
N PHE A 204 8.51 16.53 30.27
CA PHE A 204 8.21 15.65 29.14
C PHE A 204 8.05 16.51 27.89
N ASP A 205 8.95 16.33 26.92
CA ASP A 205 9.00 17.18 25.72
C ASP A 205 7.82 16.94 24.78
N TRP A 206 7.30 15.72 24.69
CA TRP A 206 6.18 15.39 23.82
C TRP A 206 5.48 14.10 24.25
N LEU A 207 4.24 13.92 23.78
CA LEU A 207 3.39 12.77 24.07
C LEU A 207 3.10 11.99 22.79
N ALA A 208 3.36 10.69 22.84
CA ALA A 208 3.02 9.73 21.80
C ALA A 208 1.81 8.90 22.23
N THR A 209 0.91 8.64 21.29
CA THR A 209 -0.12 7.63 21.37
C THR A 209 0.25 6.51 20.40
N VAL A 210 0.20 5.28 20.88
CA VAL A 210 0.47 4.09 20.07
C VAL A 210 -0.78 3.23 20.03
N ASP A 211 -1.07 2.62 18.89
CA ASP A 211 -2.19 1.70 18.73
C ASP A 211 -1.82 0.57 17.76
N GLY A 212 -2.31 -0.63 18.06
CA GLY A 212 -2.10 -1.84 17.26
C GLY A 212 -3.40 -2.24 16.57
N ASN A 213 -3.40 -2.28 15.24
CA ASN A 213 -4.56 -2.72 14.48
C ASN A 213 -4.51 -4.22 14.18
N ASN A 214 -5.07 -5.03 15.08
CA ASN A 214 -5.14 -6.50 14.99
C ASN A 214 -6.13 -7.06 13.94
N SER A 215 -6.75 -6.20 13.12
CA SER A 215 -7.72 -6.64 12.11
C SER A 215 -7.10 -6.95 10.74
N LEU A 216 -5.92 -6.42 10.45
CA LEU A 216 -5.24 -6.56 9.17
C LEU A 216 -4.30 -7.75 9.18
N LYS A 217 -4.88 -8.96 9.13
CA LYS A 217 -4.10 -10.20 9.20
C LYS A 217 -3.72 -10.70 7.81
N ARG A 218 -2.44 -10.98 7.60
CA ARG A 218 -1.92 -11.69 6.44
C ARG A 218 -1.63 -13.13 6.82
N TRP A 219 -2.26 -14.06 6.11
CA TRP A 219 -2.00 -15.49 6.25
C TRP A 219 -0.66 -15.86 5.62
N ALA A 220 0.10 -16.72 6.28
CA ALA A 220 1.32 -17.27 5.71
C ALA A 220 0.97 -18.07 4.44
N SER A 221 1.73 -17.87 3.36
CA SER A 221 1.50 -18.54 2.06
C SER A 221 1.57 -20.08 2.18
N SER A 222 2.34 -20.59 3.13
CA SER A 222 2.41 -22.01 3.51
C SER A 222 1.05 -22.58 3.94
N THR A 223 0.16 -21.75 4.51
CA THR A 223 -1.19 -22.18 4.90
C THR A 223 -2.03 -22.60 3.70
N TYR A 224 -1.78 -22.01 2.52
CA TYR A 224 -2.49 -22.33 1.29
C TYR A 224 -1.74 -23.35 0.42
N GLY A 225 -0.60 -23.89 0.89
CA GLY A 225 0.25 -24.78 0.09
C GLY A 225 0.84 -24.11 -1.16
N THR A 226 0.91 -22.77 -1.16
CA THR A 226 1.45 -21.98 -2.27
C THR A 226 2.80 -21.39 -1.88
N ASP A 227 3.71 -21.28 -2.85
CA ASP A 227 4.96 -20.57 -2.66
C ASP A 227 4.72 -19.10 -2.31
N ALA A 228 5.56 -18.57 -1.42
CA ALA A 228 5.51 -17.15 -1.07
C ALA A 228 5.74 -16.30 -2.31
N ARG A 229 4.87 -15.32 -2.52
CA ARG A 229 5.07 -14.29 -3.55
C ARG A 229 5.94 -13.21 -2.93
N GLU A 230 7.25 -13.33 -3.10
CA GLU A 230 8.18 -12.32 -2.63
C GLU A 230 7.91 -10.98 -3.34
N ASP A 231 7.72 -9.94 -2.53
CA ASP A 231 7.68 -8.55 -2.97
C ASP A 231 9.01 -7.91 -2.60
N SER A 232 9.84 -7.64 -3.61
CA SER A 232 11.18 -7.06 -3.46
C SER A 232 11.14 -5.58 -3.03
N ARG A 233 9.97 -4.95 -3.08
CA ARG A 233 9.83 -3.51 -2.81
C ARG A 233 9.98 -3.20 -1.33
N GLN A 234 10.73 -2.15 -1.04
CA GLN A 234 10.89 -1.62 0.31
C GLN A 234 9.98 -0.40 0.53
N ALA A 235 9.70 -0.12 1.80
CA ALA A 235 8.97 1.08 2.17
C ALA A 235 9.70 2.33 1.67
N ARG A 236 8.97 3.20 0.96
CA ARG A 236 9.55 4.44 0.37
C ARG A 236 9.85 5.52 1.39
N SER A 237 9.35 5.40 2.61
CA SER A 237 9.40 6.46 3.61
C SER A 237 9.89 5.91 4.93
N ASP A 238 10.61 6.76 5.67
CA ASP A 238 11.06 6.56 7.04
C ASP A 238 9.92 6.56 8.09
N TYR A 239 8.67 6.40 7.66
CA TYR A 239 7.57 6.04 8.54
C TYR A 239 7.66 4.58 8.98
N TRP A 240 8.07 3.68 8.08
CA TRP A 240 8.09 2.25 8.36
C TRP A 240 9.38 1.84 9.05
N VAL A 241 9.24 1.13 10.17
CA VAL A 241 10.36 0.50 10.88
C VAL A 241 10.58 -0.87 10.29
N ASP A 242 11.82 -1.17 9.90
CA ASP A 242 12.17 -2.47 9.33
C ASP A 242 11.90 -3.60 10.33
N GLN A 243 11.45 -4.74 9.82
CA GLN A 243 11.22 -5.95 10.61
C GLN A 243 12.46 -6.35 11.42
N VAL A 244 13.65 -6.27 10.82
CA VAL A 244 14.93 -6.57 11.50
C VAL A 244 15.17 -5.67 12.72
N ALA A 245 14.64 -4.43 12.71
CA ALA A 245 14.72 -3.56 13.87
C ALA A 245 13.68 -3.91 14.94
N VAL A 246 12.48 -4.36 14.53
CA VAL A 246 11.41 -4.82 15.42
C VAL A 246 11.79 -6.14 16.12
N ASP A 247 12.34 -7.10 15.39
CA ASP A 247 12.69 -8.45 15.89
C ASP A 247 13.68 -8.44 17.05
N LYS A 248 14.48 -7.38 17.18
CA LYS A 248 15.39 -7.18 18.32
C LYS A 248 14.65 -7.15 19.65
N PHE A 249 13.38 -6.77 19.65
CA PHE A 249 12.55 -6.61 20.84
C PHE A 249 11.58 -7.78 21.09
N GLN A 250 11.62 -8.85 20.27
CA GLN A 250 10.68 -9.97 20.36
C GLN A 250 10.63 -10.64 21.75
N ASN A 251 11.74 -10.61 22.51
CA ASN A 251 11.88 -11.24 23.82
C ASN A 251 11.92 -10.24 24.99
N ASP A 252 11.78 -8.93 24.71
CA ASP A 252 11.92 -7.89 25.73
C ASP A 252 10.67 -7.75 26.62
N ALA A 253 9.53 -8.26 26.16
CA ALA A 253 8.36 -8.43 27.02
C ALA A 253 8.65 -9.52 28.06
N ARG A 254 9.07 -9.10 29.26
CA ARG A 254 9.36 -10.00 30.39
C ARG A 254 8.30 -11.10 30.49
N ALA A 255 8.70 -12.33 30.21
CA ALA A 255 7.93 -13.50 30.60
C ALA A 255 7.70 -13.43 32.12
N PRO A 256 6.48 -13.63 32.62
CA PRO A 256 6.27 -13.71 34.06
C PRO A 256 7.16 -14.83 34.57
N THR A 257 8.08 -14.48 35.47
CA THR A 257 8.93 -15.42 36.20
C THR A 257 8.08 -16.60 36.62
N SER A 258 8.45 -17.78 36.13
CA SER A 258 7.85 -19.07 36.42
C SER A 258 7.93 -19.36 37.92
N GLY A 259 7.00 -18.80 38.67
CA GLY A 259 6.64 -19.27 39.99
C GLY A 259 6.00 -20.64 39.85
N THR A 260 6.71 -21.65 40.33
CA THR A 260 6.35 -23.06 40.37
C THR A 260 4.90 -23.28 40.79
N SER A 261 4.00 -23.47 39.83
CA SER A 261 2.72 -24.15 40.06
C SER A 261 2.39 -24.97 38.82
N ASN A 262 2.47 -26.29 38.99
CA ASN A 262 2.06 -27.29 38.02
C ASN A 262 0.54 -27.22 37.82
N HIS A 263 0.07 -26.32 36.96
CA HIS A 263 -1.21 -26.49 36.31
C HIS A 263 -0.97 -26.52 34.80
N THR A 264 -1.19 -27.69 34.21
CA THR A 264 -1.44 -27.90 32.79
C THR A 264 -2.55 -26.95 32.35
N ARG A 265 -2.18 -25.75 31.90
CA ARG A 265 -3.10 -24.76 31.34
C ARG A 265 -3.26 -25.02 29.85
N LEU A 266 -4.13 -25.99 29.55
CA LEU A 266 -4.88 -25.98 28.30
C LEU A 266 -5.75 -24.73 28.30
N ASP A 267 -5.86 -24.11 27.12
CA ASP A 267 -6.64 -22.91 26.82
C ASP A 267 -8.15 -23.22 26.84
N ASP A 268 -8.64 -23.70 27.99
CA ASP A 268 -10.04 -24.06 28.19
C ASP A 268 -10.62 -23.07 29.22
N TRP A 269 -11.20 -21.99 28.71
CA TRP A 269 -11.93 -21.02 29.52
C TRP A 269 -13.32 -21.60 29.80
N GLU A 270 -13.49 -22.26 30.94
CA GLU A 270 -14.83 -22.66 31.43
C GLU A 270 -15.64 -21.40 31.81
N ASP A 271 -16.87 -21.31 31.31
CA ASP A 271 -17.84 -20.30 31.73
C ASP A 271 -18.14 -20.47 33.22
N VAL A 272 -17.59 -19.59 34.06
CA VAL A 272 -17.87 -19.61 35.50
C VAL A 272 -19.32 -19.18 35.72
N GLU A 273 -20.20 -20.13 36.04
CA GLU A 273 -21.52 -19.81 36.60
C GLU A 273 -21.32 -19.06 37.92
N HIS A 274 -21.64 -17.76 37.92
CA HIS A 274 -21.52 -16.92 39.11
C HIS A 274 -22.54 -17.34 40.18
N THR A 275 -22.11 -18.10 41.18
CA THR A 275 -22.71 -17.99 42.51
C THR A 275 -22.12 -16.76 43.18
N ALA A 276 -22.92 -15.70 43.25
CA ALA A 276 -22.50 -14.41 43.81
C ALA A 276 -22.20 -14.55 45.31
N THR A 277 -20.93 -14.82 45.65
CA THR A 277 -20.43 -14.60 47.01
C THR A 277 -19.93 -13.16 47.09
N GLN A 278 -20.64 -12.33 47.85
CA GLN A 278 -20.36 -10.91 48.05
C GLN A 278 -18.94 -10.71 48.61
N GLY A 279 -18.08 -9.98 47.89
CA GLY A 279 -16.84 -9.46 48.47
C GLY A 279 -15.68 -9.12 47.52
N SER A 280 -15.67 -9.59 46.27
CA SER A 280 -14.58 -9.23 45.34
C SER A 280 -14.82 -7.85 44.73
N GLU A 281 -13.86 -6.94 44.86
CA GLU A 281 -13.84 -5.65 44.17
C GLU A 281 -14.13 -5.84 42.67
N PHE A 282 -15.07 -5.05 42.16
CA PHE A 282 -15.45 -5.08 40.76
C PHE A 282 -14.31 -4.46 39.92
N ASN A 283 -13.54 -5.31 39.24
CA ASN A 283 -12.49 -4.83 38.33
C ASN A 283 -12.97 -4.99 36.87
N CYS A 284 -13.07 -3.86 36.15
CA CYS A 284 -13.51 -3.84 34.74
C CYS A 284 -12.63 -4.71 33.83
N THR A 285 -11.37 -4.95 34.20
CA THR A 285 -10.44 -5.80 33.45
C THR A 285 -10.87 -7.25 33.42
N ASP A 286 -11.59 -7.74 34.43
CA ASP A 286 -11.93 -9.15 34.56
C ASP A 286 -13.09 -9.57 33.64
N ARG A 287 -13.89 -8.60 33.19
CA ARG A 287 -15.01 -8.82 32.25
C ARG A 287 -14.71 -8.36 30.82
N TRP A 288 -13.72 -7.50 30.64
CA TRP A 288 -13.40 -6.98 29.31
C TRP A 288 -12.48 -7.97 28.57
N ARG A 289 -13.08 -8.86 27.78
CA ARG A 289 -12.38 -9.91 26.98
C ARG A 289 -11.24 -9.39 26.11
N ASN A 290 -11.31 -8.14 25.63
CA ASN A 290 -10.24 -7.53 24.82
C ASN A 290 -9.05 -7.01 25.64
N ALA A 291 -9.16 -6.86 26.97
CA ALA A 291 -8.17 -6.24 27.85
C ALA A 291 -7.50 -7.26 28.79
N GLY A 292 -7.83 -8.55 28.64
CA GLY A 292 -7.06 -9.64 29.25
C GLY A 292 -5.60 -9.59 28.79
N PRO A 293 -4.65 -10.06 29.62
CA PRO A 293 -3.23 -9.87 29.39
C PRO A 293 -2.81 -10.46 28.03
N GLU A 294 -2.44 -9.59 27.08
CA GLU A 294 -2.05 -9.98 25.72
C GLU A 294 -0.84 -10.93 25.69
N GLN A 295 -0.05 -10.95 26.77
CA GLN A 295 1.03 -11.91 27.00
C GLN A 295 0.58 -13.38 26.91
N HIS A 296 -0.71 -13.65 27.11
CA HIS A 296 -1.31 -14.99 27.00
C HIS A 296 -1.91 -15.28 25.63
N LYS A 297 -2.10 -14.26 24.79
CA LYS A 297 -2.59 -14.43 23.42
C LYS A 297 -1.39 -14.72 22.53
N LYS A 298 -0.95 -15.97 22.52
CA LYS A 298 -0.01 -16.42 21.47
C LYS A 298 -0.69 -16.19 20.13
N MET A 299 -0.09 -15.36 19.30
CA MET A 299 -0.51 -15.17 17.94
C MET A 299 -0.52 -16.54 17.25
N PHE A 300 -1.62 -16.85 16.56
CA PHE A 300 -1.69 -18.10 15.81
C PHE A 300 -0.53 -18.10 14.80
N ALA A 301 0.31 -19.14 14.83
CA ALA A 301 1.48 -19.32 13.94
C ALA A 301 1.13 -19.43 12.43
N VAL A 302 -0.13 -19.14 12.09
CA VAL A 302 -0.71 -19.19 10.77
C VAL A 302 -0.69 -17.80 10.10
N PHE A 303 -0.49 -16.74 10.87
CA PHE A 303 -0.34 -15.37 10.35
C PHE A 303 1.14 -15.03 10.19
N GLU A 304 1.47 -14.46 9.03
CA GLU A 304 2.77 -13.84 8.78
C GLU A 304 2.79 -12.42 9.36
N GLU A 305 1.68 -11.70 9.23
CA GLU A 305 1.47 -10.39 9.85
C GLU A 305 0.08 -10.42 10.52
N SER A 306 -0.04 -9.92 11.74
CA SER A 306 -1.31 -9.85 12.47
C SER A 306 -1.97 -8.48 12.47
N GLY A 307 -1.27 -7.48 11.95
CA GLY A 307 -1.72 -6.11 12.02
C GLY A 307 -0.65 -5.10 11.67
N ILE A 308 -0.99 -3.84 11.88
CA ILE A 308 -0.07 -2.70 11.77
C ILE A 308 -0.08 -1.99 13.10
N PHE A 309 1.10 -1.67 13.61
CA PHE A 309 1.28 -0.85 14.80
C PHE A 309 1.67 0.56 14.40
N ILE A 310 0.97 1.57 14.91
CA ILE A 310 1.20 2.98 14.56
C ILE A 310 1.49 3.79 15.81
N ALA A 311 2.53 4.61 15.74
CA ALA A 311 2.81 5.67 16.70
C ALA A 311 2.44 7.03 16.10
N ALA A 312 1.66 7.82 16.82
CA ALA A 312 1.31 9.19 16.46
C ALA A 312 1.55 10.13 17.64
N CYS A 313 1.83 11.41 17.37
CA CYS A 313 1.83 12.41 18.43
C CYS A 313 0.39 12.80 18.82
N ARG A 314 0.22 13.47 19.97
CA ARG A 314 -1.08 14.02 20.40
C ARG A 314 -1.75 14.95 19.38
N HIS A 315 -0.99 15.55 18.47
CA HIS A 315 -1.48 16.43 17.40
C HIS A 315 -1.83 15.66 16.10
N ARG A 316 -1.88 14.32 16.16
CA ARG A 316 -2.29 13.40 15.07
C ARG A 316 -1.34 13.35 13.88
N PHE A 317 -0.08 13.76 14.04
CA PHE A 317 0.96 13.43 13.08
C PHE A 317 1.45 12.01 13.34
N VAL A 318 1.40 11.17 12.31
CA VAL A 318 2.02 9.85 12.32
C VAL A 318 3.54 10.03 12.48
N LEU A 319 4.13 9.23 13.34
CA LEU A 319 5.55 9.27 13.66
C LEU A 319 6.25 8.06 13.09
N LEU A 320 5.80 6.86 13.44
CA LEU A 320 6.33 5.59 12.95
C LEU A 320 5.18 4.60 12.77
N ALA A 321 5.40 3.62 11.91
CA ALA A 321 4.55 2.47 11.69
C ALA A 321 5.42 1.22 11.57
N CYS A 322 4.92 0.07 11.97
CA CYS A 322 5.57 -1.22 11.72
C CYS A 322 4.52 -2.31 11.58
N ASP A 323 4.88 -3.38 10.90
CA ASP A 323 4.05 -4.57 10.86
C ASP A 323 4.09 -5.29 12.22
N MET A 324 2.98 -5.91 12.59
CA MET A 324 2.88 -6.76 13.78
C MET A 324 3.16 -8.20 13.37
N VAL A 325 4.34 -8.69 13.74
CA VAL A 325 4.91 -10.01 13.44
C VAL A 325 5.09 -10.84 14.71
#